data_AF-A0A958W374-F1
#
_entry.id   AF-A0A958W374-F1
#
_cell.length_a   1.000
_cell.length_b   1.000
_cell.length_c   1.000
_cell.angle_alpha   90.00
_cell.angle_beta   90.00
_cell.angle_gamma   90.00
#
_symmetry.space_group_name_H-M   'P 1'
#
loop_
_entity.id
_entity.type
_entity.pdbx_description
1 polymer ?
#
loop_
_entity_poly.entity_id
_entity_poly.type
_entity_poly.pdbx_seq_one_letter_code
_entity_poly.pdbx_strand_id
1 'polypeptide(L)'
;MNKAALLLSLLLVICFSCNTQKNKTDEVATSYLNWQAIADQLIKQSQLQSGEQVLLVGQVGQFEPLVPLLKEGIESAGAKYLGTMSIDNNQPEAWRTDFTTSLGELNGEELVLFLSSVDLGIMLPGATPADKVYGGLQAVLNQGKGRTIHFHWQGAYDLNGRLMEPDSTIDLFYENVLLHTNYDALAAKQIEFDNAMRDNWITVTTPTGTDIQFQIGDRKVTKQDGNASLNHMATATTLIDREVELPAGAIRVAPMEETVSGTIAFPDSEWGGQLVKGLVMKFEDGKVVEVQATENIEAVQEEMKNAGEAGKSFREFALGFNPMLAIPDDKSWIPYYGYGGGVVRLSLGDNSELGGNVGGGYVRWNFFTDATVKVGEEVWVDGGKLIK
;
A
#
# COMPACT_ATOMS: atom_id res chain seq x y z
N MET A 1 -4.87 -59.91 54.99
CA MET A 1 -5.73 -59.17 55.94
C MET A 1 -4.85 -58.30 56.83
N ASN A 2 -5.04 -56.98 56.75
CA ASN A 2 -4.85 -55.95 57.78
C ASN A 2 -3.45 -55.80 58.45
N LYS A 3 -2.87 -54.62 58.59
CA LYS A 3 -3.45 -53.26 58.71
C LYS A 3 -2.40 -52.20 58.34
N ALA A 4 -2.91 -51.12 57.74
CA ALA A 4 -2.21 -49.87 57.51
C ALA A 4 -2.06 -49.03 58.80
N ALA A 5 -0.98 -48.25 58.87
CA ALA A 5 -0.84 -46.94 59.53
C ALA A 5 0.52 -46.38 59.10
N LEU A 6 0.58 -45.55 58.05
CA LEU A 6 0.53 -44.09 58.10
C LEU A 6 1.56 -43.50 59.07
N LEU A 7 2.78 -43.25 58.58
CA LEU A 7 3.65 -42.20 59.13
C LEU A 7 4.03 -41.24 57.99
N LEU A 8 3.58 -40.00 58.17
CA LEU A 8 3.80 -38.84 57.33
C LEU A 8 5.28 -38.45 57.40
N SER A 9 6.03 -38.62 56.31
CA SER A 9 7.32 -37.95 56.11
C SER A 9 7.14 -36.85 55.08
N LEU A 10 7.15 -35.62 55.57
CA LEU A 10 7.05 -34.38 54.81
C LEU A 10 8.35 -34.20 54.00
N LEU A 11 8.37 -34.70 52.76
CA LEU A 11 9.45 -34.39 51.82
C LEU A 11 9.18 -33.01 51.23
N LEU A 12 9.91 -32.00 51.72
CA LEU A 12 9.96 -30.66 51.15
C LEU A 12 10.69 -30.74 49.80
N VAL A 13 9.95 -30.95 48.71
CA VAL A 13 10.47 -30.79 47.35
C VAL A 13 10.62 -29.29 47.11
N ILE A 14 11.85 -28.80 47.25
CA ILE A 14 12.23 -27.45 46.83
C ILE A 14 12.19 -27.46 45.30
N CYS A 15 11.07 -27.04 44.73
CA CYS A 15 11.01 -26.59 43.36
C CYS A 15 11.94 -25.38 43.25
N PHE A 16 13.15 -25.59 42.73
CA PHE A 16 13.93 -24.50 42.15
C PHE A 16 13.12 -23.97 40.96
N SER A 17 12.29 -22.95 41.25
CA SER A 17 11.92 -21.99 40.22
C SER A 17 13.23 -21.38 39.74
N CYS A 18 13.66 -21.78 38.55
CA CYS A 18 14.59 -20.96 37.78
C CYS A 18 13.84 -19.68 37.42
N ASN A 19 13.86 -18.77 38.38
CA ASN A 19 13.58 -17.37 38.22
C ASN A 19 14.80 -16.78 37.50
N THR A 20 14.94 -17.09 36.21
CA THR A 20 15.84 -16.33 35.34
C THR A 20 15.19 -14.98 35.18
N GLN A 21 15.79 -14.02 35.87
CA GLN A 21 15.50 -12.60 35.82
C GLN A 21 15.11 -12.20 34.40
N LYS A 22 13.83 -11.85 34.22
CA LYS A 22 13.44 -10.86 33.21
C LYS A 22 14.25 -9.61 33.54
N ASN A 23 15.42 -9.49 32.92
CA ASN A 23 16.10 -8.22 32.83
C ASN A 23 15.15 -7.30 32.09
N LYS A 24 14.50 -6.43 32.86
CA LYS A 24 13.94 -5.17 32.38
C LYS A 24 15.07 -4.42 31.71
N THR A 25 15.05 -4.41 30.38
CA THR A 25 15.53 -3.31 29.53
C THR A 25 15.03 -3.54 28.11
N ASP A 26 13.74 -3.88 27.97
CA ASP A 26 13.00 -3.38 26.81
C ASP A 26 12.47 -2.01 27.26
N GLU A 27 13.33 -0.99 27.17
CA GLU A 27 12.78 0.31 26.81
C GLU A 27 12.09 0.05 25.48
N VAL A 28 10.77 -0.08 25.51
CA VAL A 28 9.95 0.22 24.35
C VAL A 28 10.33 1.65 24.01
N ALA A 29 11.27 1.78 23.07
CA ALA A 29 11.57 3.04 22.43
C ALA A 29 10.25 3.43 21.78
N THR A 30 9.44 4.18 22.53
CA THR A 30 8.28 4.87 22.03
C THR A 30 8.88 5.76 20.96
N SER A 31 8.68 5.39 19.69
CA SER A 31 9.05 6.23 18.58
C SER A 31 8.25 7.52 18.76
N TYR A 32 8.89 8.56 19.27
CA TYR A 32 8.30 9.89 19.31
C TYR A 32 8.45 10.47 17.91
N LEU A 33 7.63 9.97 17.00
CA LEU A 33 7.47 10.57 15.69
C LEU A 33 7.24 12.07 15.86
N ASN A 34 7.85 12.86 14.99
CA ASN A 34 7.68 14.29 14.92
C ASN A 34 6.30 14.60 14.31
N TRP A 35 5.28 14.49 15.14
CA TRP A 35 3.87 14.68 14.76
C TRP A 35 3.62 16.01 14.06
N GLN A 36 4.26 17.09 14.51
CA GLN A 36 4.13 18.39 13.87
C GLN A 36 4.69 18.37 12.46
N ALA A 37 5.91 17.87 12.26
CA ALA A 37 6.52 17.81 10.94
C ALA A 37 5.72 16.91 9.98
N ILE A 38 5.21 15.77 10.48
CA ILE A 38 4.34 14.88 9.70
C ILE A 38 3.06 15.61 9.29
N ALA A 39 2.37 16.27 10.22
CA ALA A 39 1.16 17.03 9.94
C ALA A 39 1.43 18.16 8.92
N ASP A 40 2.49 18.94 9.12
CA ASP A 40 2.89 20.02 8.21
C ASP A 40 3.15 19.49 6.80
N GLN A 41 3.79 18.32 6.68
CA GLN A 41 4.06 17.68 5.41
C GLN A 41 2.79 17.18 4.72
N LEU A 42 1.85 16.57 5.45
CA LEU A 42 0.55 16.16 4.92
C LEU A 42 -0.24 17.38 4.39
N ILE A 43 -0.29 18.46 5.17
CA ILE A 43 -0.93 19.73 4.76
C ILE A 43 -0.23 20.33 3.54
N LYS A 44 1.10 20.31 3.49
CA LYS A 44 1.86 20.78 2.33
C LYS A 44 1.49 20.01 1.06
N GLN A 45 1.47 18.68 1.10
CA GLN A 45 1.16 17.84 -0.06
C GLN A 45 -0.31 17.95 -0.50
N SER A 46 -1.22 18.22 0.45
CA SER A 46 -2.65 18.44 0.16
C SER A 46 -2.95 19.72 -0.64
N GLN A 47 -2.03 20.70 -0.57
CA GLN A 47 -2.17 22.03 -1.19
C GLN A 47 -3.58 22.62 -1.03
N LEU A 48 -4.09 22.62 0.20
CA LEU A 48 -5.45 23.06 0.51
C LEU A 48 -5.71 24.48 0.02
N GLN A 49 -6.90 24.66 -0.55
CA GLN A 49 -7.47 25.94 -0.95
C GLN A 49 -8.54 26.36 0.07
N SER A 50 -8.77 27.67 0.17
CA SER A 50 -9.78 28.19 1.09
C SER A 50 -11.18 27.69 0.72
N GLY A 51 -11.92 27.21 1.72
CA GLY A 51 -13.27 26.69 1.58
C GLY A 51 -13.37 25.18 1.33
N GLU A 52 -12.26 24.48 1.03
CA GLU A 52 -12.28 23.02 0.84
C GLU A 52 -12.76 22.30 2.10
N GLN A 53 -13.58 21.28 1.94
CA GLN A 53 -14.14 20.49 3.03
C GLN A 53 -13.31 19.22 3.25
N VAL A 54 -12.67 19.13 4.42
CA VAL A 54 -11.70 18.08 4.72
C VAL A 54 -12.23 17.13 5.80
N LEU A 55 -12.24 15.84 5.51
CA LEU A 55 -12.61 14.78 6.43
C LEU A 55 -11.40 13.92 6.78
N LEU A 56 -11.14 13.69 8.06
CA LEU A 56 -10.17 12.69 8.49
C LEU A 56 -10.88 11.36 8.74
N VAL A 57 -10.21 10.24 8.49
CA VAL A 57 -10.67 8.90 8.87
C VAL A 57 -9.52 8.22 9.58
N GLY A 58 -9.74 7.67 10.78
CA GLY A 58 -8.66 7.09 11.57
C GLY A 58 -9.12 6.03 12.55
N GLN A 59 -8.16 5.31 13.12
CA GLN A 59 -8.36 4.28 14.13
C GLN A 59 -7.99 4.81 15.52
N VAL A 60 -8.81 4.52 16.52
CA VAL A 60 -8.53 4.96 17.90
C VAL A 60 -7.27 4.24 18.41
N GLY A 61 -6.36 5.00 19.04
CA GLY A 61 -5.08 4.49 19.50
C GLY A 61 -3.97 4.46 18.43
N GLN A 62 -4.27 4.78 17.18
CA GLN A 62 -3.27 4.87 16.09
C GLN A 62 -3.13 6.32 15.64
N PHE A 63 -1.91 6.88 15.75
CA PHE A 63 -1.56 8.19 15.19
C PHE A 63 -2.46 9.36 15.66
N GLU A 64 -3.16 9.21 16.80
CA GLU A 64 -4.08 10.21 17.35
C GLU A 64 -3.46 11.61 17.55
N PRO A 65 -2.17 11.76 17.90
CA PRO A 65 -1.55 13.09 17.99
C PRO A 65 -1.62 13.92 16.71
N LEU A 66 -1.80 13.29 15.53
CA LEU A 66 -1.96 14.02 14.27
C LEU A 66 -3.31 14.73 14.15
N VAL A 67 -4.38 14.21 14.75
CA VAL A 67 -5.74 14.74 14.55
C VAL A 67 -5.85 16.23 14.91
N PRO A 68 -5.44 16.69 16.12
CA PRO A 68 -5.50 18.12 16.44
C PRO A 68 -4.57 18.98 15.56
N LEU A 69 -3.41 18.46 15.15
CA LEU A 69 -2.44 19.17 14.32
C LEU A 69 -2.93 19.35 12.89
N LEU A 70 -3.51 18.30 12.31
CA LEU A 70 -4.14 18.35 11.00
C LEU A 70 -5.35 19.27 11.01
N LYS A 71 -6.18 19.23 12.06
CA LYS A 71 -7.28 20.20 12.23
C LYS A 71 -6.76 21.64 12.17
N GLU A 72 -5.74 21.98 12.96
CA GLU A 72 -5.15 23.33 12.97
C GLU A 72 -4.58 23.70 11.60
N GLY A 73 -3.87 22.78 10.94
CA GLY A 73 -3.33 23.00 9.60
C GLY A 73 -4.39 23.22 8.52
N ILE A 74 -5.49 22.45 8.57
CA ILE A 74 -6.66 22.60 7.69
C ILE A 74 -7.29 23.98 7.88
N GLU A 75 -7.58 24.35 9.12
CA GLU A 75 -8.22 25.64 9.44
C GLU A 75 -7.30 26.83 9.09
N SER A 76 -5.99 26.69 9.30
CA SER A 76 -4.99 27.70 8.95
C SER A 76 -4.83 27.90 7.44
N ALA A 77 -5.07 26.85 6.63
CA ALA A 77 -5.15 26.95 5.17
C ALA A 77 -6.46 27.59 4.68
N GLY A 78 -7.39 27.93 5.59
CA GLY A 78 -8.70 28.49 5.28
C GLY A 78 -9.69 27.44 4.77
N ALA A 79 -9.38 26.15 4.92
CA ALA A 79 -10.26 25.03 4.64
C ALA A 79 -11.13 24.70 5.87
N LYS A 80 -12.20 23.95 5.65
CA LYS A 80 -13.16 23.54 6.68
C LYS A 80 -12.88 22.12 7.14
N TYR A 81 -12.46 21.99 8.39
CA TYR A 81 -12.39 20.70 9.07
C TYR A 81 -13.81 20.17 9.36
N LEU A 82 -14.17 19.05 8.75
CA LEU A 82 -15.48 18.40 8.92
C LEU A 82 -15.53 17.50 10.16
N GLY A 83 -14.39 17.10 10.71
CA GLY A 83 -14.29 16.12 11.80
C GLY A 83 -13.38 14.96 11.46
N THR A 84 -13.25 14.02 12.39
CA THR A 84 -12.57 12.74 12.18
C THR A 84 -13.57 11.61 12.37
N MET A 85 -13.73 10.75 11.38
CA MET A 85 -14.50 9.52 11.53
C MET A 85 -13.62 8.40 12.08
N SER A 86 -14.05 7.77 13.17
CA SER A 86 -13.45 6.54 13.65
C SER A 86 -13.86 5.36 12.77
N ILE A 87 -12.92 4.49 12.42
CA ILE A 87 -13.23 3.19 11.80
C ILE A 87 -13.73 2.17 12.84
N ASP A 88 -13.44 2.42 14.12
CA ASP A 88 -13.89 1.58 15.22
C ASP A 88 -15.34 1.91 15.61
N ASN A 89 -15.99 0.99 16.32
CA ASN A 89 -17.30 1.24 16.96
C ASN A 89 -17.23 2.30 18.09
N ASN A 90 -16.05 2.83 18.38
CA ASN A 90 -15.83 3.87 19.38
C ASN A 90 -15.44 5.18 18.69
N GLN A 91 -16.31 6.18 18.79
CA GLN A 91 -16.09 7.53 18.25
C GLN A 91 -15.70 8.48 19.40
N PRO A 92 -14.44 8.97 19.48
CA PRO A 92 -14.01 9.93 20.50
C PRO A 92 -14.76 11.26 20.41
N GLU A 93 -15.08 11.87 21.56
CA GLU A 93 -15.82 13.14 21.60
C GLU A 93 -15.06 14.28 20.89
N ALA A 94 -13.72 14.31 21.02
CA ALA A 94 -12.88 15.31 20.36
C ALA A 94 -12.88 15.21 18.82
N TRP A 95 -13.31 14.06 18.27
CA TRP A 95 -13.39 13.81 16.83
C TRP A 95 -14.77 14.14 16.26
N ARG A 96 -15.79 14.27 17.12
CA ARG A 96 -17.19 14.45 16.73
C ARG A 96 -17.49 15.87 16.30
N THR A 97 -18.30 15.95 15.25
CA THR A 97 -18.99 17.14 14.77
C THR A 97 -20.41 16.74 14.35
N ASP A 98 -21.25 17.71 14.00
CA ASP A 98 -22.55 17.43 13.38
C ASP A 98 -22.39 16.60 12.10
N PHE A 99 -21.34 16.88 11.31
CA PHE A 99 -21.06 16.15 10.06
C PHE A 99 -20.73 14.68 10.32
N THR A 100 -19.82 14.36 11.25
CA THR A 100 -19.46 12.97 11.56
C THR A 100 -20.61 12.23 12.24
N THR A 101 -21.46 12.93 13.00
CA THR A 101 -22.65 12.35 13.62
C THR A 101 -23.64 11.89 12.55
N SER A 102 -23.96 12.76 11.59
CA SER A 102 -24.80 12.37 10.44
C SER A 102 -24.16 11.24 9.63
N LEU A 103 -22.84 11.31 9.38
CA LEU A 103 -22.10 10.30 8.61
C LEU A 103 -22.18 8.90 9.24
N GLY A 104 -22.18 8.83 10.58
CA GLY A 104 -22.28 7.58 11.33
C GLY A 104 -23.57 6.79 11.05
N GLU A 105 -24.67 7.48 10.74
CA GLU A 105 -26.00 6.88 10.52
C GLU A 105 -26.24 6.45 9.06
N LEU A 106 -25.47 6.98 8.11
CA LEU A 106 -25.65 6.75 6.68
C LEU A 106 -25.00 5.45 6.20
N ASN A 107 -25.58 4.87 5.13
CA ASN A 107 -25.10 3.66 4.45
C ASN A 107 -25.38 3.73 2.94
N GLY A 108 -24.75 2.83 2.16
CA GLY A 108 -25.07 2.65 0.74
C GLY A 108 -24.98 3.94 -0.10
N GLU A 109 -25.94 4.15 -1.00
CA GLU A 109 -25.97 5.31 -1.90
C GLU A 109 -26.11 6.65 -1.15
N GLU A 110 -26.84 6.68 -0.03
CA GLU A 110 -27.01 7.89 0.77
C GLU A 110 -25.69 8.35 1.39
N LEU A 111 -24.88 7.39 1.86
CA LEU A 111 -23.53 7.65 2.35
C LEU A 111 -22.64 8.25 1.26
N VAL A 112 -22.63 7.66 0.07
CA VAL A 112 -21.83 8.13 -1.07
C VAL A 112 -22.27 9.52 -1.51
N LEU A 113 -23.58 9.78 -1.57
CA LEU A 113 -24.12 11.10 -1.89
C LEU A 113 -23.69 12.15 -0.86
N PHE A 114 -23.75 11.81 0.43
CA PHE A 114 -23.33 12.72 1.49
C PHE A 114 -21.83 13.02 1.43
N LEU A 115 -21.00 11.98 1.25
CA LEU A 115 -19.55 12.09 1.09
C LEU A 115 -19.13 12.83 -0.18
N SER A 116 -20.00 12.96 -1.19
CA SER A 116 -19.69 13.73 -2.40
C SER A 116 -19.47 15.24 -2.15
N SER A 117 -19.79 15.72 -0.95
CA SER A 117 -19.47 17.07 -0.48
C SER A 117 -18.05 17.22 0.08
N VAL A 118 -17.33 16.11 0.33
CA VAL A 118 -15.95 16.12 0.83
C VAL A 118 -14.98 16.37 -0.34
N ASP A 119 -14.18 17.43 -0.24
CA ASP A 119 -13.19 17.77 -1.26
C ASP A 119 -11.88 16.97 -1.08
N LEU A 120 -11.50 16.71 0.17
CA LEU A 120 -10.34 15.91 0.56
C LEU A 120 -10.66 14.98 1.74
N GLY A 121 -10.45 13.68 1.55
CA GLY A 121 -10.33 12.71 2.66
C GLY A 121 -8.87 12.48 3.03
N ILE A 122 -8.52 12.41 4.31
CA ILE A 122 -7.18 11.97 4.76
C ILE A 122 -7.34 10.71 5.61
N MET A 123 -6.88 9.59 5.08
CA MET A 123 -6.94 8.29 5.75
C MET A 123 -5.68 8.14 6.60
N LEU A 124 -5.84 8.07 7.91
CA LEU A 124 -4.77 7.85 8.89
C LEU A 124 -4.47 6.34 9.03
N PRO A 125 -3.29 5.97 9.58
CA PRO A 125 -2.88 4.58 9.70
C PRO A 125 -3.92 3.73 10.41
N GLY A 126 -4.14 2.53 9.87
CA GLY A 126 -5.17 1.59 10.32
C GLY A 126 -6.45 1.60 9.48
N ALA A 127 -6.80 2.73 8.83
CA ALA A 127 -7.95 2.79 7.95
C ALA A 127 -7.71 2.04 6.63
N THR A 128 -8.71 1.31 6.16
CA THR A 128 -8.67 0.51 4.93
C THR A 128 -9.92 0.72 4.07
N PRO A 129 -9.88 0.43 2.76
CA PRO A 129 -11.07 0.53 1.90
C PRO A 129 -12.25 -0.36 2.33
N ALA A 130 -12.03 -1.35 3.21
CA ALA A 130 -13.09 -2.17 3.79
C ALA A 130 -13.91 -1.41 4.85
N ASP A 131 -13.38 -0.33 5.41
CA ASP A 131 -14.07 0.49 6.40
C ASP A 131 -15.15 1.35 5.75
N LYS A 132 -16.32 1.43 6.40
CA LYS A 132 -17.54 2.01 5.81
C LYS A 132 -17.32 3.36 5.12
N VAL A 133 -16.71 4.31 5.83
CA VAL A 133 -16.54 5.68 5.33
C VAL A 133 -15.44 5.76 4.28
N TYR A 134 -14.38 4.99 4.43
CA TYR A 134 -13.32 4.95 3.43
C TYR A 134 -13.82 4.29 2.13
N GLY A 135 -14.50 3.14 2.20
CA GLY A 135 -15.17 2.54 1.04
C GLY A 135 -16.20 3.48 0.38
N GLY A 136 -16.90 4.31 1.18
CA GLY A 136 -17.76 5.36 0.67
C GLY A 136 -17.01 6.45 -0.11
N LEU A 137 -15.85 6.91 0.39
CA LEU A 137 -14.97 7.84 -0.32
C LEU A 137 -14.42 7.24 -1.61
N GLN A 138 -14.01 5.97 -1.59
CA GLN A 138 -13.57 5.24 -2.79
C GLN A 138 -14.66 5.23 -3.88
N ALA A 139 -15.93 5.05 -3.50
CA ALA A 139 -17.06 5.16 -4.42
C ALA A 139 -17.24 6.59 -4.98
N VAL A 140 -16.96 7.63 -4.19
CA VAL A 140 -16.95 9.03 -4.67
C VAL A 140 -15.81 9.25 -5.68
N LEU A 141 -14.61 8.73 -5.41
CA LEU A 141 -13.46 8.83 -6.31
C LEU A 141 -13.75 8.15 -7.66
N ASN A 142 -14.39 6.98 -7.65
CA ASN A 142 -14.85 6.28 -8.84
C ASN A 142 -15.85 7.08 -9.69
N GLN A 143 -16.57 8.05 -9.10
CA GLN A 143 -17.45 8.97 -9.83
C GLN A 143 -16.70 10.19 -10.38
N GLY A 144 -15.38 10.23 -10.28
CA GLY A 144 -14.55 11.35 -10.73
C GLY A 144 -14.64 12.58 -9.84
N LYS A 145 -15.00 12.41 -8.55
CA LYS A 145 -15.16 13.50 -7.58
C LYS A 145 -14.21 13.34 -6.41
N GLY A 146 -13.87 14.46 -5.76
CA GLY A 146 -12.99 14.48 -4.59
C GLY A 146 -11.60 13.93 -4.85
N ARG A 147 -10.84 13.83 -3.75
CA ARG A 147 -9.51 13.18 -3.68
C ARG A 147 -9.25 12.65 -2.27
N THR A 148 -8.33 11.70 -2.15
CA THR A 148 -7.86 11.22 -0.85
C THR A 148 -6.34 11.34 -0.73
N ILE A 149 -5.87 11.56 0.49
CA ILE A 149 -4.52 11.19 0.90
C ILE A 149 -4.63 9.91 1.70
N HIS A 150 -3.92 8.88 1.28
CA HIS A 150 -3.77 7.65 2.05
C HIS A 150 -2.41 7.62 2.75
N PHE A 151 -2.43 7.85 4.06
CA PHE A 151 -1.27 7.83 4.92
C PHE A 151 -1.19 6.46 5.63
N HIS A 152 -0.69 5.45 4.91
CA HIS A 152 -0.82 4.04 5.32
C HIS A 152 0.03 3.61 6.51
N TRP A 153 1.25 4.16 6.64
CA TRP A 153 2.26 3.78 7.64
C TRP A 153 2.41 2.25 7.87
N GLN A 154 2.21 1.47 6.80
CA GLN A 154 2.27 0.02 6.72
C GLN A 154 2.95 -0.39 5.39
N GLY A 155 2.84 -1.66 4.99
CA GLY A 155 3.34 -2.14 3.71
C GLY A 155 4.85 -2.39 3.69
N ALA A 156 5.46 -2.64 4.86
CA ALA A 156 6.79 -3.23 4.94
C ALA A 156 6.67 -4.74 4.67
N TYR A 157 7.49 -5.31 3.81
CA TYR A 157 7.47 -6.75 3.53
C TYR A 157 8.85 -7.37 3.69
N ASP A 158 8.91 -8.63 4.12
CA ASP A 158 10.13 -9.42 3.93
C ASP A 158 10.34 -9.75 2.44
N LEU A 159 11.50 -10.31 2.07
CA LEU A 159 11.78 -10.66 0.67
C LEU A 159 10.88 -11.78 0.10
N ASN A 160 10.14 -12.50 0.95
CA ASN A 160 9.15 -13.50 0.51
C ASN A 160 7.75 -12.88 0.35
N GLY A 161 7.63 -11.55 0.49
CA GLY A 161 6.38 -10.82 0.39
C GLY A 161 5.46 -10.96 1.60
N ARG A 162 5.98 -11.36 2.77
CA ARG A 162 5.19 -11.39 4.01
C ARG A 162 5.16 -10.02 4.64
N LEU A 163 3.96 -9.54 4.98
CA LEU A 163 3.76 -8.26 5.64
C LEU A 163 4.47 -8.27 7.02
N MET A 164 5.20 -7.21 7.28
CA MET A 164 5.88 -6.93 8.54
C MET A 164 5.09 -5.88 9.31
N GLU A 165 4.97 -6.09 10.62
CA GLU A 165 4.40 -5.07 11.51
C GLU A 165 5.40 -3.91 11.67
N PRO A 166 4.93 -2.65 11.62
CA PRO A 166 5.77 -1.50 11.91
C PRO A 166 6.38 -1.59 13.32
N ASP A 167 7.69 -1.36 13.40
CA ASP A 167 8.41 -1.15 14.65
C ASP A 167 9.04 0.25 14.64
N SER A 168 9.75 0.61 15.72
CA SER A 168 10.40 1.93 15.82
C SER A 168 11.45 2.18 14.73
N THR A 169 12.02 1.14 14.13
CA THR A 169 12.97 1.28 13.01
C THR A 169 12.23 1.62 11.72
N ILE A 170 11.13 0.93 11.44
CA ILE A 170 10.26 1.22 10.30
C ILE A 170 9.64 2.62 10.43
N ASP A 171 9.20 2.98 11.63
CA ASP A 171 8.65 4.31 11.94
C ASP A 171 9.61 5.43 11.59
N LEU A 172 10.83 5.38 12.13
CA LEU A 172 11.86 6.38 11.87
C LEU A 172 12.27 6.40 10.39
N PHE A 173 12.26 5.24 9.73
CA PHE A 173 12.54 5.15 8.31
C PHE A 173 11.45 5.84 7.48
N TYR A 174 10.17 5.56 7.73
CA TYR A 174 9.05 6.18 7.03
C TYR A 174 8.91 7.66 7.33
N GLU A 175 9.19 8.11 8.56
CA GLU A 175 9.27 9.54 8.88
C GLU A 175 10.37 10.21 8.06
N ASN A 176 11.58 9.64 8.07
CA ASN A 176 12.69 10.21 7.32
C ASN A 176 12.36 10.31 5.83
N VAL A 177 11.72 9.28 5.25
CA VAL A 177 11.26 9.29 3.86
C VAL A 177 10.22 10.39 3.64
N LEU A 178 9.15 10.42 4.45
CA LEU A 178 8.05 11.37 4.29
C LEU A 178 8.55 12.82 4.32
N LEU A 179 9.43 13.14 5.27
CA LEU A 179 9.88 14.51 5.51
C LEU A 179 10.95 14.99 4.53
N HIS A 180 11.74 14.08 3.95
CA HIS A 180 12.93 14.45 3.16
C HIS A 180 12.88 14.00 1.71
N THR A 181 11.82 13.30 1.26
CA THR A 181 11.62 13.03 -0.17
C THR A 181 11.58 14.34 -0.95
N ASN A 182 12.36 14.42 -2.04
CA ASN A 182 12.26 15.52 -2.99
C ASN A 182 11.11 15.24 -3.96
N TYR A 183 9.91 15.68 -3.59
CA TYR A 183 8.67 15.43 -4.33
C TYR A 183 8.69 16.02 -5.75
N ASP A 184 9.30 17.19 -5.96
CA ASP A 184 9.42 17.79 -7.30
C ASP A 184 10.31 16.95 -8.22
N ALA A 185 11.44 16.46 -7.71
CA ALA A 185 12.32 15.58 -8.47
C ALA A 185 11.68 14.22 -8.74
N LEU A 186 10.94 13.67 -7.77
CA LEU A 186 10.16 12.44 -7.92
C LEU A 186 9.11 12.58 -9.02
N ALA A 187 8.32 13.66 -8.98
CA ALA A 187 7.31 13.96 -10.01
C ALA A 187 7.94 14.10 -11.39
N ALA A 188 9.04 14.86 -11.51
CA ALA A 188 9.76 15.04 -12.77
C ALA A 188 10.24 13.70 -13.36
N LYS A 189 10.78 12.80 -12.52
CA LYS A 189 11.24 11.48 -12.95
C LYS A 189 10.09 10.56 -13.37
N GLN A 190 8.99 10.56 -12.62
CA GLN A 190 7.81 9.78 -13.01
C GLN A 190 7.18 10.30 -14.31
N ILE A 191 7.20 11.61 -14.56
CA ILE A 191 6.77 12.21 -15.85
C ILE A 191 7.72 11.80 -16.98
N GLU A 192 9.03 11.81 -16.75
CA GLU A 192 10.02 11.37 -17.73
C GLU A 192 9.77 9.92 -18.14
N PHE A 193 9.53 9.04 -17.16
CA PHE A 193 9.25 7.63 -17.41
C PHE A 193 7.90 7.40 -18.09
N ASP A 194 6.84 8.10 -17.67
CA ASP A 194 5.53 8.09 -18.33
C ASP A 194 5.69 8.40 -19.83
N ASN A 195 6.40 9.49 -20.15
CA ASN A 195 6.67 9.88 -21.54
C ASN A 195 7.51 8.84 -22.30
N ALA A 196 8.52 8.25 -21.67
CA ALA A 196 9.36 7.24 -22.30
C ALA A 196 8.57 5.97 -22.64
N MET A 197 7.64 5.54 -21.76
CA MET A 197 6.78 4.39 -22.01
C MET A 197 5.83 4.59 -23.20
N ARG A 198 5.51 5.83 -23.56
CA ARG A 198 4.67 6.12 -24.72
C ARG A 198 5.33 5.60 -25.99
N ASP A 199 4.54 4.92 -26.80
CA ASP A 199 4.92 4.32 -28.09
C ASP A 199 6.05 3.26 -28.03
N ASN A 200 6.48 2.83 -26.84
CA ASN A 200 7.55 1.86 -26.67
C ASN A 200 7.05 0.55 -26.05
N TRP A 201 7.77 -0.53 -26.32
CA TRP A 201 7.65 -1.78 -25.56
C TRP A 201 8.37 -1.62 -24.23
N ILE A 202 7.71 -2.06 -23.16
CA ILE A 202 8.32 -2.24 -21.86
C ILE A 202 8.68 -3.70 -21.74
N THR A 203 9.93 -4.00 -21.40
CA THR A 203 10.40 -5.37 -21.13
C THR A 203 10.92 -5.45 -19.71
N VAL A 204 10.44 -6.43 -18.97
CA VAL A 204 10.90 -6.72 -17.60
C VAL A 204 11.55 -8.09 -17.60
N THR A 205 12.79 -8.16 -17.13
CA THR A 205 13.54 -9.41 -17.02
C THR A 205 14.09 -9.62 -15.62
N THR A 206 14.22 -10.87 -15.16
CA THR A 206 14.93 -11.22 -13.92
C THR A 206 15.95 -12.33 -14.16
N PRO A 207 17.00 -12.45 -13.33
CA PRO A 207 17.92 -13.59 -13.36
C PRO A 207 17.22 -14.95 -13.19
N THR A 208 16.07 -14.97 -12.48
CA THR A 208 15.26 -16.17 -12.23
C THR A 208 14.38 -16.60 -13.41
N GLY A 209 14.37 -15.84 -14.51
CA GLY A 209 13.69 -16.24 -15.75
C GLY A 209 12.37 -15.52 -16.04
N THR A 210 12.07 -14.40 -15.36
CA THR A 210 11.07 -13.47 -15.87
C THR A 210 11.59 -12.87 -17.17
N ASP A 211 10.73 -12.86 -18.19
CA ASP A 211 10.92 -12.19 -19.47
C ASP A 211 9.52 -11.91 -20.03
N ILE A 212 8.99 -10.73 -19.66
CA ILE A 212 7.65 -10.29 -20.05
C ILE A 212 7.72 -8.94 -20.72
N GLN A 213 6.89 -8.76 -21.75
CA GLN A 213 6.77 -7.51 -22.47
C GLN A 213 5.32 -7.07 -22.62
N PHE A 214 5.10 -5.76 -22.69
CA PHE A 214 3.80 -5.15 -22.91
C PHE A 214 3.95 -3.71 -23.41
N GLN A 215 2.86 -3.15 -23.92
CA GLN A 215 2.73 -1.73 -24.23
C GLN A 215 1.61 -1.11 -23.39
N ILE A 216 1.70 0.21 -23.17
CA ILE A 216 0.67 0.93 -22.40
C ILE A 216 -0.26 1.78 -23.29
N GLY A 217 0.14 2.09 -24.54
CA GLY A 217 -0.62 2.99 -25.42
C GLY A 217 -1.00 4.30 -24.71
N ASP A 218 -2.28 4.66 -24.80
CA ASP A 218 -2.86 5.85 -24.15
C ASP A 218 -3.41 5.58 -22.74
N ARG A 219 -3.11 4.42 -22.13
CA ARG A 219 -3.56 4.10 -20.77
C ARG A 219 -3.13 5.20 -19.80
N LYS A 220 -4.01 5.50 -18.84
CA LYS A 220 -3.68 6.44 -17.77
C LYS A 220 -2.59 5.81 -16.90
N VAL A 221 -1.52 6.57 -16.72
CA VAL A 221 -0.40 6.22 -15.85
C VAL A 221 -0.56 7.02 -14.56
N THR A 222 -0.80 6.30 -13.46
CA THR A 222 -0.88 6.92 -12.14
C THR A 222 0.51 7.16 -11.60
N LYS A 223 0.73 8.39 -11.13
CA LYS A 223 2.00 8.86 -10.56
C LYS A 223 1.78 9.11 -9.08
N GLN A 224 2.25 8.20 -8.24
CA GLN A 224 2.31 8.43 -6.79
C GLN A 224 3.54 9.30 -6.52
N ASP A 225 3.41 10.58 -6.86
CA ASP A 225 4.44 11.62 -6.69
C ASP A 225 4.16 12.52 -5.47
N GLY A 226 3.11 12.22 -4.71
CA GLY A 226 2.70 12.95 -3.50
C GLY A 226 1.83 14.17 -3.74
N ASN A 227 1.50 14.53 -4.99
CA ASN A 227 0.71 15.71 -5.30
C ASN A 227 -0.79 15.49 -5.09
N ALA A 228 -1.28 15.77 -3.88
CA ALA A 228 -2.69 15.72 -3.54
C ALA A 228 -3.41 17.07 -3.73
N SER A 229 -2.97 17.90 -4.67
CA SER A 229 -3.63 19.18 -4.94
C SER A 229 -4.95 19.03 -5.71
N LEU A 230 -5.86 19.99 -5.56
CA LEU A 230 -7.07 20.07 -6.40
C LEU A 230 -6.72 20.23 -7.89
N ASN A 231 -5.60 20.89 -8.22
CA ASN A 231 -5.15 21.05 -9.61
C ASN A 231 -4.80 19.70 -10.27
N HIS A 232 -4.20 18.78 -9.53
CA HIS A 232 -3.93 17.42 -10.01
C HIS A 232 -5.22 16.72 -10.45
N MET A 233 -6.31 16.92 -9.70
CA MET A 233 -7.62 16.33 -9.97
C MET A 233 -8.24 16.74 -11.31
N ALA A 234 -7.80 17.85 -11.91
CA ALA A 234 -8.26 18.28 -13.24
C ALA A 234 -7.91 17.29 -14.36
N THR A 235 -6.87 16.47 -14.15
CA THR A 235 -6.42 15.45 -15.12
C THR A 235 -6.58 14.01 -14.60
N ALA A 236 -7.17 13.85 -13.42
CA ALA A 236 -7.34 12.56 -12.78
C ALA A 236 -8.58 11.82 -13.30
N THR A 237 -8.34 10.66 -13.91
CA THR A 237 -9.38 9.87 -14.59
C THR A 237 -9.65 8.52 -13.94
N THR A 238 -8.74 8.02 -13.11
CA THR A 238 -8.86 6.72 -12.43
C THR A 238 -8.99 6.94 -10.92
N LEU A 239 -9.50 5.92 -10.22
CA LEU A 239 -9.60 5.97 -8.76
C LEU A 239 -8.24 6.22 -8.13
N ILE A 240 -7.23 5.45 -8.54
CA ILE A 240 -5.90 5.52 -7.92
C ILE A 240 -5.21 6.86 -8.21
N ASP A 241 -5.49 7.53 -9.32
CA ASP A 241 -4.94 8.88 -9.58
C ASP A 241 -5.54 9.95 -8.67
N ARG A 242 -6.71 9.68 -8.06
CA ARG A 242 -7.36 10.52 -7.06
C ARG A 242 -7.01 10.14 -5.63
N GLU A 243 -6.29 9.04 -5.45
CA GLU A 243 -5.85 8.52 -4.16
C GLU A 243 -4.33 8.63 -4.05
N VAL A 244 -3.88 9.68 -3.38
CA VAL A 244 -2.46 10.00 -3.26
C VAL A 244 -1.89 9.34 -2.01
N GLU A 245 -0.88 8.51 -2.18
CA GLU A 245 -0.25 7.79 -1.08
C GLU A 245 0.96 8.56 -0.54
N LEU A 246 1.08 8.62 0.78
CA LEU A 246 2.21 9.22 1.47
C LEU A 246 2.75 8.25 2.54
N PRO A 247 4.06 7.90 2.52
CA PRO A 247 5.08 8.25 1.52
C PRO A 247 4.75 7.91 0.07
N ALA A 248 5.24 8.72 -0.87
CA ALA A 248 5.01 8.56 -2.31
C ALA A 248 6.19 7.82 -2.97
N GLY A 249 6.01 7.26 -4.16
CA GLY A 249 7.16 6.73 -4.89
C GLY A 249 6.90 5.90 -6.14
N ALA A 250 5.74 5.28 -6.30
CA ALA A 250 5.51 4.38 -7.42
C ALA A 250 4.80 5.04 -8.61
N ILE A 251 5.18 4.62 -9.81
CA ILE A 251 4.32 4.71 -10.98
C ILE A 251 3.51 3.43 -11.10
N ARG A 252 2.25 3.51 -11.54
CA ARG A 252 1.33 2.36 -11.66
C ARG A 252 0.54 2.48 -12.96
N VAL A 253 0.43 1.38 -13.70
CA VAL A 253 -0.34 1.32 -14.94
C VAL A 253 -0.90 -0.08 -15.17
N ALA A 254 -2.13 -0.16 -15.67
CA ALA A 254 -2.66 -1.35 -16.30
C ALA A 254 -2.23 -1.34 -17.79
N PRO A 255 -1.34 -2.26 -18.23
CA PRO A 255 -0.97 -2.32 -19.64
C PRO A 255 -2.16 -2.66 -20.54
N MET A 256 -2.00 -2.47 -21.85
CA MET A 256 -2.99 -2.95 -22.82
C MET A 256 -3.00 -4.48 -22.76
N GLU A 257 -4.11 -5.06 -22.31
CA GLU A 257 -4.17 -6.48 -21.94
C GLU A 257 -3.70 -7.39 -23.09
N GLU A 258 -4.13 -7.10 -24.32
CA GLU A 258 -3.79 -7.84 -25.53
C GLU A 258 -2.31 -7.80 -25.93
N THR A 259 -1.50 -6.94 -25.31
CA THR A 259 -0.05 -6.84 -25.60
C THR A 259 0.82 -7.57 -24.60
N VAL A 260 0.26 -7.96 -23.45
CA VAL A 260 1.02 -8.60 -22.39
C VAL A 260 1.34 -10.03 -22.79
N SER A 261 2.63 -10.31 -23.03
CA SER A 261 3.10 -11.62 -23.47
C SER A 261 4.48 -11.93 -22.89
N GLY A 262 4.70 -13.20 -22.54
CA GLY A 262 5.97 -13.69 -22.03
C GLY A 262 5.81 -14.55 -20.79
N THR A 263 6.82 -14.54 -19.92
CA THR A 263 6.89 -15.41 -18.75
C THR A 263 7.23 -14.59 -17.51
N ILE A 264 6.56 -14.88 -16.40
CA ILE A 264 6.91 -14.34 -15.08
C ILE A 264 7.37 -15.49 -14.20
N ALA A 265 8.59 -15.40 -13.69
CA ALA A 265 9.11 -16.26 -12.63
C ALA A 265 8.92 -15.54 -11.29
N PHE A 266 7.85 -15.88 -10.58
CA PHE A 266 7.45 -15.24 -9.34
C PHE A 266 8.44 -15.55 -8.20
N PRO A 267 8.73 -14.58 -7.32
CA PRO A 267 9.44 -14.85 -6.07
C PRO A 267 8.68 -15.87 -5.22
N ASP A 268 9.43 -16.68 -4.46
CA ASP A 268 8.85 -17.60 -3.49
C ASP A 268 7.95 -16.82 -2.52
N SER A 269 6.68 -17.20 -2.46
CA SER A 269 5.66 -16.46 -1.69
C SER A 269 4.52 -17.37 -1.27
N GLU A 270 3.65 -16.87 -0.38
CA GLU A 270 2.54 -17.65 0.16
C GLU A 270 1.28 -17.57 -0.72
N TRP A 271 0.80 -18.70 -1.22
CA TRP A 271 -0.46 -18.84 -1.97
C TRP A 271 -1.39 -19.77 -1.22
N GLY A 272 -2.66 -19.38 -1.05
CA GLY A 272 -3.64 -20.20 -0.31
C GLY A 272 -3.16 -20.67 1.08
N GLY A 273 -2.31 -19.89 1.76
CA GLY A 273 -1.72 -20.25 3.07
C GLY A 273 -0.52 -21.21 3.01
N GLN A 274 0.04 -21.48 1.83
CA GLN A 274 1.19 -22.36 1.64
C GLN A 274 2.33 -21.64 0.93
N LEU A 275 3.57 -21.86 1.38
CA LEU A 275 4.76 -21.37 0.69
C LEU A 275 4.91 -22.09 -0.65
N VAL A 276 4.80 -21.37 -1.76
CA VAL A 276 5.02 -21.87 -3.12
C VAL A 276 6.41 -21.47 -3.57
N LYS A 277 7.11 -22.39 -4.23
CA LYS A 277 8.46 -22.13 -4.76
C LYS A 277 8.56 -22.37 -6.26
N GLY A 278 9.43 -21.60 -6.90
CA GLY A 278 9.75 -21.75 -8.31
C GLY A 278 8.53 -21.59 -9.22
N LEU A 279 7.61 -20.71 -8.85
CA LEU A 279 6.37 -20.47 -9.59
C LEU A 279 6.67 -19.69 -10.87
N VAL A 280 6.29 -20.28 -12.01
CA VAL A 280 6.43 -19.68 -13.32
C VAL A 280 5.08 -19.68 -14.01
N MET A 281 4.65 -18.53 -14.53
CA MET A 281 3.45 -18.42 -15.35
C MET A 281 3.77 -17.84 -16.72
N LYS A 282 3.18 -18.42 -17.77
CA LYS A 282 3.24 -17.91 -19.13
C LYS A 282 1.98 -17.10 -19.43
N PHE A 283 2.17 -15.94 -20.06
CA PHE A 283 1.13 -15.02 -20.47
C PHE A 283 1.05 -14.92 -22.00
N GLU A 284 -0.18 -14.97 -22.51
CA GLU A 284 -0.54 -14.62 -23.89
C GLU A 284 -1.80 -13.74 -23.82
N ASP A 285 -1.79 -12.60 -24.51
CA ASP A 285 -2.87 -11.59 -24.50
C ASP A 285 -3.34 -11.24 -23.08
N GLY A 286 -2.40 -11.10 -22.14
CA GLY A 286 -2.67 -10.73 -20.75
C GLY A 286 -3.31 -11.83 -19.91
N LYS A 287 -3.41 -13.05 -20.44
CA LYS A 287 -3.99 -14.21 -19.74
C LYS A 287 -2.94 -15.26 -19.44
N VAL A 288 -3.03 -15.83 -18.25
CA VAL A 288 -2.22 -16.99 -17.87
C VAL A 288 -2.65 -18.20 -18.69
N VAL A 289 -1.75 -18.69 -19.54
CA VAL A 289 -1.97 -19.89 -20.38
C VAL A 289 -1.26 -21.13 -19.84
N GLU A 290 -0.26 -20.96 -18.99
CA GLU A 290 0.50 -22.05 -18.37
C GLU A 290 0.95 -21.65 -16.96
N VAL A 291 0.92 -22.61 -16.03
CA VAL A 291 1.39 -22.46 -14.65
C VAL A 291 2.25 -23.67 -14.29
N GLN A 292 3.44 -23.41 -13.75
CA GLN A 292 4.34 -24.43 -13.22
C GLN A 292 4.86 -23.97 -11.85
N ALA A 293 5.12 -24.90 -10.94
CA ALA A 293 5.83 -24.62 -9.70
C ALA A 293 6.62 -25.86 -9.28
N THR A 294 7.72 -25.67 -8.53
CA THR A 294 8.51 -26.79 -8.01
C THR A 294 7.94 -27.35 -6.72
N GLU A 295 7.21 -26.54 -5.95
CA GLU A 295 6.54 -26.93 -4.71
C GLU A 295 5.15 -26.26 -4.61
N ASN A 296 4.15 -27.01 -4.15
CA ASN A 296 2.81 -26.53 -3.78
C ASN A 296 2.00 -25.83 -4.90
N ILE A 297 2.08 -26.32 -6.15
CA ILE A 297 1.32 -25.77 -7.28
C ILE A 297 -0.20 -25.80 -7.08
N GLU A 298 -0.70 -26.78 -6.31
CA GLU A 298 -2.13 -26.94 -6.06
C GLU A 298 -2.73 -25.72 -5.35
N ALA A 299 -1.97 -25.08 -4.45
CA ALA A 299 -2.41 -23.87 -3.75
C ALA A 299 -2.59 -22.69 -4.71
N VAL A 300 -1.70 -22.54 -5.69
CA VAL A 300 -1.79 -21.52 -6.75
C VAL A 300 -3.04 -21.76 -7.60
N GLN A 301 -3.24 -23.01 -8.03
CA GLN A 301 -4.37 -23.39 -8.89
C GLN A 301 -5.71 -23.19 -8.19
N GLU A 302 -5.80 -23.50 -6.89
CA GLU A 302 -7.01 -23.29 -6.09
C GLU A 302 -7.30 -21.80 -5.91
N GLU A 303 -6.30 -20.99 -5.55
CA GLU A 303 -6.47 -19.54 -5.41
C GLU A 303 -6.93 -18.89 -6.73
N MET A 304 -6.25 -19.20 -7.83
CA MET A 304 -6.62 -18.68 -9.16
C MET A 304 -8.03 -19.12 -9.59
N LYS A 305 -8.43 -20.36 -9.26
CA LYS A 305 -9.78 -20.86 -9.54
C LYS A 305 -10.83 -20.09 -8.75
N ASN A 306 -10.59 -19.83 -7.47
CA ASN A 306 -11.52 -19.08 -6.61
C ASN A 306 -11.63 -17.61 -7.05
N ALA A 307 -10.55 -17.04 -7.57
CA ALA A 307 -10.49 -15.69 -8.13
C ALA A 307 -11.15 -15.55 -9.52
N GLY A 308 -11.55 -16.65 -10.16
CA GLY A 308 -12.18 -16.64 -11.49
C GLY A 308 -11.25 -16.08 -12.59
N GLU A 309 -11.83 -15.32 -13.52
CA GLU A 309 -11.08 -14.75 -14.64
C GLU A 309 -10.02 -13.72 -14.21
N ALA A 310 -10.29 -12.96 -13.13
CA ALA A 310 -9.32 -12.02 -12.58
C ALA A 310 -8.05 -12.74 -12.12
N GLY A 311 -8.19 -13.90 -11.46
CA GLY A 311 -7.06 -14.72 -11.00
C GLY A 311 -6.10 -15.18 -12.10
N LYS A 312 -6.55 -15.15 -13.36
CA LYS A 312 -5.77 -15.54 -14.55
C LYS A 312 -5.35 -14.37 -15.42
N SER A 313 -5.50 -13.15 -14.94
CA SER A 313 -5.26 -11.95 -15.73
C SER A 313 -4.08 -11.15 -15.18
N PHE A 314 -3.24 -10.65 -16.07
CA PHE A 314 -2.26 -9.63 -15.71
C PHE A 314 -2.98 -8.34 -15.33
N ARG A 315 -2.56 -7.74 -14.22
CA ARG A 315 -3.24 -6.57 -13.64
C ARG A 315 -2.48 -5.28 -13.88
N GLU A 316 -1.26 -5.24 -13.35
CA GLU A 316 -0.54 -3.99 -13.12
C GLU A 316 0.95 -4.22 -13.29
N PHE A 317 1.57 -3.27 -13.98
CA PHE A 317 2.98 -2.97 -13.85
C PHE A 317 3.12 -1.74 -12.93
N ALA A 318 3.93 -1.87 -11.89
CA ALA A 318 4.36 -0.75 -11.08
C ALA A 318 5.89 -0.71 -10.96
N LEU A 319 6.44 0.49 -10.89
CA LEU A 319 7.86 0.71 -10.66
C LEU A 319 8.04 1.80 -9.61
N GLY A 320 8.79 1.49 -8.55
CA GLY A 320 9.20 2.45 -7.55
C GLY A 320 10.31 3.37 -8.05
N PHE A 321 10.17 4.67 -7.74
CA PHE A 321 11.08 5.75 -8.08
C PHE A 321 11.59 6.51 -6.86
N ASN A 322 11.09 6.24 -5.64
CA ASN A 322 11.56 6.97 -4.46
C ASN A 322 12.90 6.41 -3.97
N PRO A 323 14.02 7.14 -4.12
CA PRO A 323 15.32 6.64 -3.72
C PRO A 323 15.45 6.44 -2.20
N MET A 324 14.67 7.16 -1.39
CA MET A 324 14.68 7.00 0.06
C MET A 324 13.96 5.74 0.54
N LEU A 325 13.07 5.19 -0.29
CA LEU A 325 12.40 3.91 -0.05
C LEU A 325 13.15 2.73 -0.69
N ALA A 326 14.30 2.95 -1.34
CA ALA A 326 15.07 1.87 -1.95
C ALA A 326 15.46 0.82 -0.90
N ILE A 327 15.53 -0.44 -1.31
CA ILE A 327 15.91 -1.55 -0.43
C ILE A 327 17.33 -1.29 0.08
N PRO A 328 17.55 -1.20 1.41
CA PRO A 328 18.87 -0.97 1.97
C PRO A 328 19.81 -2.15 1.65
N ASP A 329 21.06 -1.86 1.28
CA ASP A 329 22.03 -2.91 0.91
C ASP A 329 22.32 -3.88 2.08
N ASP A 330 22.14 -3.42 3.32
CA ASP A 330 22.34 -4.18 4.56
C ASP A 330 21.05 -4.79 5.13
N LYS A 331 19.87 -4.52 4.53
CA LYS A 331 18.58 -4.98 5.05
C LYS A 331 17.69 -5.59 3.97
N SER A 332 17.33 -6.85 4.18
CA SER A 332 16.49 -7.65 3.30
C SER A 332 14.99 -7.46 3.53
N TRP A 333 14.48 -6.23 3.41
CA TRP A 333 13.04 -5.95 3.43
C TRP A 333 12.67 -4.95 2.34
N ILE A 334 11.42 -5.00 1.90
CA ILE A 334 10.84 -4.16 0.86
C ILE A 334 10.05 -3.05 1.55
N PRO A 335 10.50 -1.79 1.46
CA PRO A 335 9.77 -0.69 2.07
C PRO A 335 8.50 -0.32 1.31
N TYR A 336 7.49 0.04 2.09
CA TYR A 336 6.27 0.74 1.68
C TYR A 336 5.71 0.31 0.32
N TYR A 337 5.07 -0.86 0.29
CA TYR A 337 4.39 -1.41 -0.89
C TYR A 337 5.27 -1.47 -2.15
N GLY A 338 6.60 -1.53 -1.98
CA GLY A 338 7.57 -1.58 -3.08
C GLY A 338 7.75 -0.25 -3.81
N TYR A 339 7.59 0.89 -3.12
CA TYR A 339 7.68 2.23 -3.76
C TYR A 339 9.13 2.72 -3.89
N GLY A 340 10.06 1.94 -3.35
CA GLY A 340 11.50 2.14 -3.45
C GLY A 340 12.04 2.11 -4.87
N GLY A 341 12.99 3.01 -5.15
CA GLY A 341 13.69 3.09 -6.42
C GLY A 341 14.18 1.73 -6.92
N GLY A 342 13.66 1.29 -8.07
CA GLY A 342 14.06 0.04 -8.73
C GLY A 342 13.25 -1.20 -8.35
N VAL A 343 12.35 -1.11 -7.37
CA VAL A 343 11.44 -2.23 -7.03
C VAL A 343 10.30 -2.27 -8.04
N VAL A 344 10.11 -3.42 -8.68
CA VAL A 344 9.04 -3.64 -9.66
C VAL A 344 7.90 -4.43 -9.03
N ARG A 345 6.66 -4.12 -9.38
CA ARG A 345 5.52 -5.00 -9.15
C ARG A 345 4.93 -5.49 -10.45
N LEU A 346 4.76 -6.81 -10.56
CA LEU A 346 3.97 -7.47 -11.59
C LEU A 346 2.84 -8.21 -10.89
N SER A 347 1.62 -7.73 -11.10
CA SER A 347 0.47 -8.13 -10.29
C SER A 347 -0.54 -8.93 -11.11
N LEU A 348 -1.33 -9.78 -10.44
CA LEU A 348 -2.48 -10.48 -11.02
C LEU A 348 -3.79 -9.86 -10.53
N GLY A 349 -4.86 -10.00 -11.32
CA GLY A 349 -6.20 -9.63 -10.88
C GLY A 349 -6.87 -8.43 -11.56
N ASP A 350 -7.86 -7.90 -10.85
CA ASP A 350 -8.69 -6.77 -11.20
C ASP A 350 -7.85 -5.49 -11.34
N ASN A 351 -7.92 -4.88 -12.51
CA ASN A 351 -7.19 -3.66 -12.86
C ASN A 351 -8.13 -2.47 -13.12
N SER A 352 -9.41 -2.56 -12.74
CA SER A 352 -10.41 -1.52 -12.98
C SER A 352 -10.08 -0.20 -12.28
N GLU A 353 -9.48 -0.24 -11.08
CA GLU A 353 -9.04 0.95 -10.34
C GLU A 353 -7.95 1.76 -11.08
N LEU A 354 -7.23 1.12 -12.00
CA LEU A 354 -6.19 1.68 -12.86
C LEU A 354 -6.70 2.05 -14.26
N GLY A 355 -8.01 1.85 -14.54
CA GLY A 355 -8.61 2.06 -15.85
C GLY A 355 -8.43 0.89 -16.83
N GLY A 356 -8.15 -0.31 -16.32
CA GLY A 356 -8.12 -1.56 -17.07
C GLY A 356 -9.50 -2.19 -17.30
N ASN A 357 -9.57 -3.25 -18.10
CA ASN A 357 -10.82 -3.95 -18.46
C ASN A 357 -11.07 -5.24 -17.66
N VAL A 358 -10.14 -5.64 -16.81
CA VAL A 358 -10.25 -6.83 -15.96
C VAL A 358 -10.93 -6.44 -14.66
N GLY A 359 -12.17 -6.91 -14.49
CA GLY A 359 -12.89 -6.85 -13.22
C GLY A 359 -12.84 -8.18 -12.46
N GLY A 360 -13.32 -8.18 -11.22
CA GLY A 360 -13.52 -9.39 -10.40
C GLY A 360 -13.04 -9.29 -8.97
N GLY A 361 -12.50 -8.13 -8.55
CA GLY A 361 -12.12 -7.81 -7.17
C GLY A 361 -10.89 -8.53 -6.63
N TYR A 362 -10.41 -9.59 -7.27
CA TYR A 362 -9.17 -10.27 -6.86
C TYR A 362 -7.96 -9.39 -7.20
N VAL A 363 -7.04 -9.20 -6.25
CA VAL A 363 -5.79 -8.46 -6.45
C VAL A 363 -4.66 -9.22 -5.77
N ARG A 364 -3.56 -9.42 -6.48
CA ARG A 364 -2.34 -10.01 -5.94
C ARG A 364 -1.11 -9.24 -6.39
N TRP A 365 -0.44 -8.58 -5.45
CA TRP A 365 0.82 -7.90 -5.70
C TRP A 365 1.99 -8.86 -5.53
N ASN A 366 2.97 -8.77 -6.44
CA ASN A 366 4.22 -9.52 -6.34
C ASN A 366 5.37 -8.55 -6.57
N PHE A 367 6.40 -8.62 -5.73
CA PHE A 367 7.49 -7.66 -5.68
C PHE A 367 8.77 -8.27 -6.24
N PHE A 368 9.38 -7.61 -7.21
CA PHE A 368 10.61 -8.03 -7.86
C PHE A 368 11.70 -7.03 -7.50
N THR A 369 12.69 -7.50 -6.76
CA THR A 369 13.75 -6.67 -6.16
C THR A 369 15.07 -6.73 -6.93
N ASP A 370 15.13 -7.53 -7.99
CA ASP A 370 16.30 -7.79 -8.83
C ASP A 370 15.98 -7.66 -10.34
N ALA A 371 14.85 -7.04 -10.67
CA ALA A 371 14.41 -6.90 -12.05
C ALA A 371 15.22 -5.86 -12.83
N THR A 372 15.40 -6.11 -14.12
CA THR A 372 15.85 -5.12 -15.11
C THR A 372 14.64 -4.68 -15.93
N VAL A 373 14.44 -3.37 -16.06
CA VAL A 373 13.34 -2.77 -16.83
C VAL A 373 13.93 -1.99 -18.00
N LYS A 374 13.47 -2.34 -19.20
CA LYS A 374 13.78 -1.61 -20.43
C LYS A 374 12.53 -0.96 -21.00
N VAL A 375 12.70 0.21 -21.57
CA VAL A 375 11.68 0.91 -22.37
C VAL A 375 12.30 1.18 -23.74
N GLY A 376 11.82 0.44 -24.75
CA GLY A 376 12.55 0.32 -26.02
C GLY A 376 13.95 -0.23 -25.79
N GLU A 377 14.98 0.52 -26.19
CA GLU A 377 16.39 0.15 -25.98
C GLU A 377 16.97 0.71 -24.68
N GLU A 378 16.25 1.61 -24.00
CA GLU A 378 16.75 2.28 -22.80
C GLU A 378 16.56 1.45 -21.55
N VAL A 379 17.63 1.31 -20.75
CA VAL A 379 17.57 0.67 -19.43
C VAL A 379 17.21 1.72 -18.37
N TRP A 380 16.13 1.46 -17.65
CA TRP A 380 15.65 2.32 -16.55
C TRP A 380 15.98 1.73 -15.18
N VAL A 381 15.91 0.41 -15.06
CA VAL A 381 16.31 -0.34 -13.88
C VAL A 381 17.26 -1.44 -14.33
N ASP A 382 18.35 -1.65 -13.60
CA ASP A 382 19.29 -2.75 -13.82
C ASP A 382 19.48 -3.53 -12.52
N GLY A 383 19.06 -4.79 -12.49
CA GLY A 383 19.21 -5.66 -11.31
C GLY A 383 18.59 -5.08 -10.04
N GLY A 384 17.42 -4.45 -10.14
CA GLY A 384 16.72 -3.82 -9.02
C GLY A 384 17.25 -2.44 -8.61
N LYS A 385 18.23 -1.88 -9.33
CA LYS A 385 18.74 -0.53 -9.10
C LYS A 385 18.24 0.43 -10.17
N LEU A 386 17.63 1.54 -9.76
CA LEU A 386 17.20 2.61 -10.66
C LEU A 386 18.44 3.29 -11.27
N ILE A 387 18.51 3.38 -12.61
CA ILE A 387 19.67 3.92 -13.34
C ILE A 387 19.39 5.33 -13.88
N LYS A 388 18.13 5.66 -14.17
CA LYS A 388 17.70 6.94 -14.73
C LYS A 388 16.91 7.80 -13.76
#